data_AF-A0A9P3ZEN8-F1
#
_entry.id   AF-A0A9P3ZEN8-F1
#
_cell.length_a   1.000
_cell.length_b   1.000
_cell.length_c   1.000
_cell.angle_alpha   90.00
_cell.angle_beta   90.00
_cell.angle_gamma   90.00
#
_symmetry.space_group_name_H-M   'P 1'
#
loop_
_entity.id
_entity.type
_entity.pdbx_description
1 polymer ?
#
loop_
_entity_poly.entity_id
_entity_poly.type
_entity_poly.pdbx_seq_one_letter_code
_entity_poly.pdbx_strand_id
1 'polypeptide(L)'
;MRIMFIGDIVGKIGRDAIETYIPQLKQKYKPTVTIVNAENAAHGKGLTEKIYKQLLRNGVDFMTMGNHTYGQREIYDFIDEAKRLVRPANFPDEAPGIGMRFIQINDIKLAVINLQGRAFMPDIDDPFKKADQLVKEAQEQTPFIFVDFHAETTSEKYAMGWHLDGRASAVVGTHTHIQTADERILPKGTGYITDVGMTGFYDGILGINKTEVIERFITSLPQRHVVPNEGRSVLSGVVIDLDKEGKTKHIERILINDDHPFSTF
;
A
#
# COMPACT_ATOMS: atom_id res chain seq x y z
N MET A 1 8.77 -17.11 3.96
CA MET A 1 7.63 -16.57 3.18
C MET A 1 8.12 -15.33 2.44
N ARG A 2 7.72 -15.12 1.17
CA ARG A 2 8.06 -13.90 0.43
C ARG A 2 6.81 -13.06 0.17
N ILE A 3 6.81 -11.82 0.61
CA ILE A 3 5.75 -10.84 0.36
C ILE A 3 6.25 -9.89 -0.72
N MET A 4 5.43 -9.64 -1.74
CA MET A 4 5.63 -8.52 -2.65
C MET A 4 4.51 -7.51 -2.40
N PHE A 5 4.89 -6.28 -2.08
CA PHE A 5 3.95 -5.18 -1.86
C PHE A 5 4.19 -4.08 -2.89
N ILE A 6 3.14 -3.65 -3.58
CA ILE A 6 3.19 -2.53 -4.53
C ILE A 6 2.47 -1.35 -3.90
N GLY A 7 3.09 -0.17 -3.97
CA GLY A 7 2.51 1.04 -3.39
C GLY A 7 1.37 1.61 -4.23
N ASP A 8 0.95 2.82 -3.89
CA ASP A 8 -0.32 3.43 -4.28
C ASP A 8 -0.60 3.36 -5.80
N ILE A 9 -1.59 2.57 -6.20
CA ILE A 9 -2.03 2.49 -7.60
C ILE A 9 -2.82 3.75 -7.94
N VAL A 10 -2.32 4.57 -8.89
CA VAL A 10 -2.95 5.83 -9.28
C VAL A 10 -3.53 5.77 -10.70
N GLY A 11 -4.86 5.83 -10.79
CA GLY A 11 -5.57 6.02 -12.04
C GLY A 11 -5.35 4.92 -13.09
N LYS A 12 -5.63 5.23 -14.37
CA LYS A 12 -5.54 4.24 -15.46
C LYS A 12 -4.11 3.75 -15.67
N ILE A 13 -3.15 4.67 -15.71
CA ILE A 13 -1.73 4.35 -15.94
C ILE A 13 -1.20 3.40 -14.88
N GLY A 14 -1.55 3.60 -13.60
CA GLY A 14 -1.18 2.68 -12.52
C GLY A 14 -1.75 1.28 -12.72
N ARG A 15 -3.03 1.18 -13.10
CA ARG A 15 -3.67 -0.13 -13.37
C ARG A 15 -3.05 -0.85 -14.57
N ASP A 16 -2.72 -0.11 -15.63
CA ASP A 16 -2.07 -0.67 -16.82
C ASP A 16 -0.64 -1.17 -16.48
N ALA A 17 0.08 -0.45 -15.62
CA ALA A 17 1.38 -0.90 -15.10
C ALA A 17 1.25 -2.19 -14.27
N ILE A 18 0.23 -2.29 -13.41
CA ILE A 18 -0.07 -3.52 -12.66
C ILE A 18 -0.35 -4.69 -13.61
N GLU A 19 -1.21 -4.50 -14.61
CA GLU A 19 -1.53 -5.53 -15.61
C GLU A 19 -0.30 -6.02 -16.37
N THR A 20 0.61 -5.09 -16.69
CA THR A 20 1.83 -5.37 -17.44
C THR A 20 2.89 -6.10 -16.59
N TYR A 21 3.17 -5.58 -15.38
CA TYR A 21 4.37 -5.96 -14.63
C TYR A 21 4.12 -7.00 -13.54
N ILE A 22 2.92 -7.12 -12.95
CA ILE A 22 2.68 -8.13 -11.91
C ILE A 22 3.00 -9.55 -12.39
N PRO A 23 2.58 -10.00 -13.59
CA PRO A 23 2.94 -11.34 -14.07
C PRO A 23 4.45 -11.57 -14.15
N GLN A 24 5.19 -10.57 -14.65
CA GLN A 24 6.64 -10.62 -14.81
C GLN A 24 7.37 -10.59 -13.46
N LEU A 25 6.92 -9.74 -12.54
CA LEU A 25 7.42 -9.66 -11.17
C LEU A 25 7.17 -10.96 -10.41
N LYS A 26 6.00 -11.59 -10.59
CA LYS A 26 5.72 -12.91 -10.01
C LYS A 26 6.62 -13.99 -10.59
N GLN A 27 6.99 -13.93 -11.86
CA GLN A 27 7.97 -14.86 -12.46
C GLN A 27 9.38 -14.65 -11.88
N LYS A 28 9.83 -13.40 -11.75
CA LYS A 28 11.16 -13.04 -11.24
C LYS A 28 11.31 -13.34 -9.75
N TYR A 29 10.39 -12.82 -8.94
CA TYR A 29 10.51 -12.85 -7.49
C TYR A 29 9.82 -14.05 -6.84
N LYS A 30 8.85 -14.69 -7.52
CA LYS A 30 8.07 -15.83 -7.01
C LYS A 30 7.49 -15.56 -5.61
N PRO A 31 6.78 -14.44 -5.39
CA PRO A 31 6.24 -14.10 -4.09
C PRO A 31 5.19 -15.13 -3.67
N THR A 32 5.16 -15.42 -2.37
CA THR A 32 4.12 -16.23 -1.73
C THR A 32 2.77 -15.49 -1.74
N VAL A 33 2.80 -14.17 -1.62
CA VAL A 33 1.62 -13.29 -1.66
C VAL A 33 1.99 -11.95 -2.30
N THR A 34 1.08 -11.43 -3.13
CA THR A 34 1.17 -10.13 -3.78
C THR A 34 0.10 -9.21 -3.20
N ILE A 35 0.53 -8.16 -2.50
CA ILE A 35 -0.33 -7.16 -1.88
C ILE A 35 -0.14 -5.84 -2.65
N VAL A 36 -1.21 -5.05 -2.82
CA VAL A 36 -1.10 -3.71 -3.42
C VAL A 36 -1.88 -2.70 -2.59
N ASN A 37 -1.46 -1.45 -2.57
CA ASN A 37 -2.32 -0.36 -2.11
C ASN A 37 -3.16 0.16 -3.30
N ALA A 38 -4.48 0.09 -3.17
CA ALA A 38 -5.42 0.41 -4.25
C ALA A 38 -6.19 1.72 -4.03
N GLU A 39 -5.76 2.58 -3.10
CA GLU A 39 -6.59 3.70 -2.66
C GLU A 39 -6.85 4.78 -3.72
N ASN A 40 -6.03 4.87 -4.76
CA ASN A 40 -6.14 5.85 -5.85
C ASN A 40 -6.51 5.21 -7.20
N ALA A 41 -6.96 3.94 -7.18
CA ALA A 41 -7.09 3.15 -8.40
C ALA A 41 -8.24 3.63 -9.30
N ALA A 42 -9.31 4.19 -8.75
CA ALA A 42 -10.45 4.72 -9.51
C ALA A 42 -10.29 6.23 -9.78
N HIS A 43 -9.84 6.59 -10.99
CA HIS A 43 -9.68 7.99 -11.41
C HIS A 43 -8.87 8.86 -10.41
N GLY A 44 -7.92 8.23 -9.69
CA GLY A 44 -7.07 8.89 -8.71
C GLY A 44 -7.61 8.95 -7.28
N LYS A 45 -8.84 8.49 -7.00
CA LYS A 45 -9.41 8.43 -5.64
C LYS A 45 -10.43 7.30 -5.49
N GLY A 46 -10.19 6.42 -4.53
CA GLY A 46 -11.04 5.28 -4.19
C GLY A 46 -10.90 4.09 -5.14
N LEU A 47 -11.84 3.15 -4.99
CA LEU A 47 -11.86 1.87 -5.67
C LEU A 47 -13.32 1.53 -6.06
N THR A 48 -13.52 1.01 -7.28
CA THR A 48 -14.81 0.46 -7.73
C THR A 48 -14.77 -1.06 -7.71
N GLU A 49 -15.91 -1.73 -7.66
CA GLU A 49 -15.97 -3.20 -7.60
C GLU A 49 -15.36 -3.82 -8.88
N LYS A 50 -15.59 -3.15 -10.03
CA LYS A 50 -14.99 -3.51 -11.31
C LYS A 50 -13.46 -3.52 -11.25
N ILE A 51 -12.86 -2.48 -10.67
CA ILE A 51 -11.40 -2.36 -10.55
C ILE A 51 -10.85 -3.37 -9.53
N TYR A 52 -11.52 -3.53 -8.39
CA TYR A 52 -11.17 -4.56 -7.40
C TYR A 52 -11.09 -5.96 -8.06
N LYS A 53 -12.12 -6.36 -8.81
CA LYS A 53 -12.15 -7.63 -9.56
C LYS A 53 -11.07 -7.70 -10.65
N GLN A 54 -10.75 -6.58 -11.32
CA GLN A 54 -9.68 -6.53 -12.31
C GLN A 54 -8.30 -6.79 -11.68
N LEU A 55 -7.98 -6.11 -10.58
CA LEU A 55 -6.70 -6.29 -9.88
C LEU A 55 -6.50 -7.74 -9.45
N LEU A 56 -7.54 -8.40 -8.91
CA LEU A 56 -7.48 -9.82 -8.57
C LEU A 56 -7.17 -10.71 -9.79
N ARG A 57 -7.81 -10.45 -10.93
CA ARG A 57 -7.53 -11.20 -12.18
C ARG A 57 -6.10 -10.99 -12.68
N ASN A 58 -5.50 -9.83 -12.42
CA ASN A 58 -4.11 -9.52 -12.78
C ASN A 58 -3.08 -10.18 -11.85
N GLY A 59 -3.53 -10.97 -10.87
CA GLY A 59 -2.65 -11.73 -9.97
C GLY A 59 -2.31 -11.03 -8.66
N VAL A 60 -3.02 -9.95 -8.32
CA VAL A 60 -3.01 -9.38 -6.97
C VAL A 60 -3.76 -10.31 -6.04
N ASP A 61 -3.14 -10.69 -4.92
CA ASP A 61 -3.74 -11.58 -3.94
C ASP A 61 -4.54 -10.82 -2.87
N PHE A 62 -4.13 -9.59 -2.55
CA PHE A 62 -4.75 -8.78 -1.51
C PHE A 62 -4.56 -7.26 -1.74
N MET A 63 -5.49 -6.46 -1.22
CA MET A 63 -5.48 -5.00 -1.35
C MET A 63 -5.56 -4.31 0.01
N THR A 64 -4.69 -3.33 0.21
CA THR A 64 -4.81 -2.29 1.24
C THR A 64 -5.34 -1.00 0.61
N MET A 65 -5.69 -0.03 1.44
CA MET A 65 -6.29 1.24 1.06
C MET A 65 -5.65 2.39 1.87
N GLY A 66 -6.30 3.56 1.91
CA GLY A 66 -5.80 4.73 2.62
C GLY A 66 -6.92 5.76 2.88
N ASN A 67 -6.57 7.04 2.89
CA ASN A 67 -7.52 8.12 3.15
C ASN A 67 -8.58 8.26 2.05
N HIS A 68 -8.32 7.78 0.84
CA HIS A 68 -9.29 7.79 -0.26
C HIS A 68 -10.19 6.56 -0.32
N THR A 69 -10.20 5.68 0.70
CA THR A 69 -11.06 4.49 0.76
C THR A 69 -12.50 4.80 0.34
N TYR A 70 -13.08 5.88 0.87
CA TYR A 70 -14.47 6.26 0.62
C TYR A 70 -14.68 7.24 -0.55
N GLY A 71 -13.67 7.38 -1.43
CA GLY A 71 -13.69 8.32 -2.56
C GLY A 71 -14.68 7.95 -3.68
N GLN A 72 -15.11 6.69 -3.77
CA GLN A 72 -16.11 6.22 -4.72
C GLN A 72 -17.37 5.77 -3.98
N ARG A 73 -18.54 6.27 -4.36
CA ARG A 73 -19.81 5.93 -3.68
C ARG A 73 -20.13 4.43 -3.74
N GLU A 74 -19.72 3.75 -4.80
CA GLU A 74 -19.91 2.30 -4.97
C GLU A 74 -19.17 1.47 -3.91
N ILE A 75 -18.13 1.99 -3.26
CA ILE A 75 -17.35 1.23 -2.24
C ILE A 75 -18.25 0.70 -1.12
N TYR A 76 -19.28 1.46 -0.75
CA TYR A 76 -20.23 1.12 0.31
C TYR A 76 -21.06 -0.12 -0.04
N ASP A 77 -21.21 -0.44 -1.34
CA ASP A 77 -22.03 -1.54 -1.80
C ASP A 77 -21.30 -2.90 -1.72
N PHE A 78 -19.96 -2.92 -1.57
CA PHE A 78 -19.19 -4.17 -1.64
C PHE A 78 -18.04 -4.32 -0.62
N ILE A 79 -17.66 -3.27 0.10
CA ILE A 79 -16.46 -3.29 0.98
C ILE A 79 -16.53 -4.37 2.07
N ASP A 80 -17.72 -4.67 2.58
CA ASP A 80 -17.91 -5.67 3.63
C ASP A 80 -17.74 -7.10 3.09
N GLU A 81 -18.16 -7.36 1.84
CA GLU A 81 -18.01 -8.66 1.19
C GLU A 81 -16.62 -8.85 0.55
N ALA A 82 -15.84 -7.78 0.39
CA ALA A 82 -14.51 -7.81 -0.20
C ALA A 82 -13.49 -8.56 0.69
N LYS A 83 -13.43 -9.89 0.54
CA LYS A 83 -12.55 -10.78 1.33
C LYS A 83 -11.05 -10.56 1.13
N ARG A 84 -10.66 -9.84 0.08
CA ARG A 84 -9.26 -9.53 -0.27
C ARG A 84 -8.94 -8.04 -0.16
N LEU A 85 -9.63 -7.34 0.74
CA LEU A 85 -9.50 -5.91 0.96
C LEU A 85 -9.46 -5.59 2.46
N VAL A 86 -8.61 -4.64 2.84
CA VAL A 86 -8.66 -3.96 4.15
C VAL A 86 -8.61 -2.44 3.99
N ARG A 87 -9.36 -1.74 4.84
CA ARG A 87 -9.33 -0.28 4.99
C ARG A 87 -8.51 0.13 6.22
N PRO A 88 -8.12 1.40 6.41
CA PRO A 88 -7.40 1.79 7.62
C PRO A 88 -8.21 1.49 8.89
N ALA A 89 -7.64 0.70 9.80
CA ALA A 89 -8.36 0.09 10.92
C ALA A 89 -8.73 1.07 12.05
N ASN A 90 -8.12 2.26 12.04
CA ASN A 90 -8.33 3.32 13.01
C ASN A 90 -9.32 4.40 12.52
N PHE A 91 -10.11 4.12 11.48
CA PHE A 91 -11.41 4.81 11.36
C PHE A 91 -12.36 4.34 12.47
N PRO A 92 -13.33 5.20 12.88
CA PRO A 92 -14.35 4.84 13.86
C PRO A 92 -15.05 3.52 13.55
N ASP A 93 -15.58 2.87 14.59
CA ASP A 93 -16.18 1.54 14.49
C ASP A 93 -17.41 1.51 13.56
N GLU A 94 -18.08 2.65 13.34
CA GLU A 94 -19.19 2.80 12.39
C GLU A 94 -18.75 2.79 10.92
N ALA A 95 -17.46 2.98 10.63
CA ALA A 95 -16.96 3.02 9.27
C ALA A 95 -16.94 1.60 8.65
N PRO A 96 -17.56 1.39 7.46
CA PRO A 96 -17.71 0.07 6.89
C PRO A 96 -16.37 -0.51 6.41
N GLY A 97 -16.33 -1.82 6.22
CA GLY A 97 -15.12 -2.57 5.90
C GLY A 97 -14.27 -2.95 7.11
N ILE A 98 -13.28 -3.81 6.86
CA ILE A 98 -12.47 -4.44 7.90
C ILE A 98 -11.04 -3.92 7.86
N GLY A 99 -10.45 -3.68 9.04
CA GLY A 99 -9.09 -3.15 9.20
C GLY A 99 -7.95 -4.18 9.18
N MET A 100 -8.27 -5.44 9.47
CA MET A 100 -7.33 -6.56 9.47
C MET A 100 -8.00 -7.81 8.89
N ARG A 101 -7.30 -8.54 8.02
CA ARG A 101 -7.74 -9.89 7.62
C ARG A 101 -6.56 -10.85 7.61
N PHE A 102 -6.90 -12.13 7.76
CA PHE A 102 -5.95 -13.23 7.60
C PHE A 102 -6.04 -13.81 6.19
N ILE A 103 -4.89 -13.93 5.52
CA ILE A 103 -4.74 -14.65 4.27
C ILE A 103 -4.24 -16.06 4.61
N GLN A 104 -5.06 -17.08 4.31
CA GLN A 104 -4.63 -18.48 4.39
C GLN A 104 -3.82 -18.85 3.14
N ILE A 105 -2.60 -19.33 3.33
CA ILE A 105 -1.67 -19.76 2.28
C ILE A 105 -1.16 -21.16 2.66
N ASN A 106 -1.80 -22.19 2.11
CA ASN A 106 -1.61 -23.58 2.53
C ASN A 106 -1.82 -23.70 4.06
N ASP A 107 -0.82 -24.15 4.82
CA ASP A 107 -0.88 -24.28 6.28
C ASP A 107 -0.47 -22.99 7.03
N ILE A 108 -0.06 -21.95 6.31
CA ILE A 108 0.42 -20.69 6.88
C ILE A 108 -0.67 -19.62 6.82
N LYS A 109 -0.81 -18.82 7.88
CA LYS A 109 -1.64 -17.61 7.88
C LYS A 109 -0.77 -16.36 7.84
N LEU A 110 -1.16 -15.36 7.07
CA LEU A 110 -0.58 -14.01 7.11
C LEU A 110 -1.65 -13.02 7.57
N ALA A 111 -1.39 -12.26 8.63
CA ALA A 111 -2.22 -11.12 8.98
C ALA A 111 -1.82 -9.90 8.16
N VAL A 112 -2.77 -9.25 7.50
CA VAL A 112 -2.59 -7.98 6.81
C VAL A 112 -3.40 -6.92 7.52
N ILE A 113 -2.72 -5.91 8.03
CA ILE A 113 -3.27 -4.78 8.77
C ILE A 113 -3.04 -3.52 7.93
N ASN A 114 -4.05 -2.67 7.85
CA ASN A 114 -3.92 -1.34 7.29
C ASN A 114 -4.25 -0.30 8.35
N LEU A 115 -3.47 0.77 8.43
CA LEU A 115 -3.60 1.86 9.39
C LEU A 115 -3.37 3.19 8.69
N GLN A 116 -3.91 4.27 9.25
CA GLN A 116 -3.72 5.61 8.71
C GLN A 116 -3.14 6.56 9.78
N GLY A 117 -2.17 7.38 9.38
CA GLY A 117 -1.60 8.43 10.22
C GLY A 117 -2.57 9.59 10.44
N ARG A 118 -2.20 10.51 11.33
CA ARG A 118 -3.04 11.68 11.66
C ARG A 118 -2.33 13.00 11.44
N ALA A 119 -0.99 13.01 11.45
CA ALA A 119 -0.26 14.25 11.23
C ALA A 119 -0.45 14.72 9.77
N PHE A 120 -1.01 15.92 9.60
CA PHE A 120 -1.43 16.50 8.31
C PHE A 120 -2.49 15.70 7.54
N MET A 121 -3.24 14.84 8.25
CA MET A 121 -4.30 13.99 7.70
C MET A 121 -5.58 14.16 8.54
N PRO A 122 -6.74 13.61 8.12
CA PRO A 122 -7.95 13.67 8.92
C PRO A 122 -7.75 13.10 10.34
N ASP A 123 -8.34 13.79 11.32
CA ASP A 123 -8.33 13.35 12.72
C ASP A 123 -9.25 12.12 12.88
N ILE A 124 -8.62 10.96 13.05
CA ILE A 124 -9.27 9.67 13.34
C ILE A 124 -8.67 9.06 14.61
N ASP A 125 -9.05 7.83 14.96
CA ASP A 125 -8.57 7.18 16.17
C ASP A 125 -7.05 6.98 16.15
N ASP A 126 -6.47 6.86 17.34
CA ASP A 126 -5.03 6.71 17.53
C ASP A 126 -4.49 5.44 16.84
N PRO A 127 -3.64 5.58 15.79
CA PRO A 127 -3.11 4.43 15.07
C PRO A 127 -2.19 3.57 15.92
N PHE A 128 -1.50 4.12 16.93
CA PHE A 128 -0.58 3.36 17.78
C PHE A 128 -1.33 2.40 18.70
N LYS A 129 -2.41 2.88 19.34
CA LYS A 129 -3.29 2.04 20.17
C LYS A 129 -4.00 0.99 19.33
N LYS A 130 -4.49 1.35 18.15
CA LYS A 130 -5.14 0.39 17.24
C LYS A 130 -4.13 -0.67 16.75
N ALA A 131 -2.90 -0.28 16.44
CA ALA A 131 -1.83 -1.21 16.09
C ALA A 131 -1.54 -2.20 17.23
N ASP A 132 -1.43 -1.73 18.47
CA ASP A 132 -1.20 -2.59 19.64
C ASP A 132 -2.30 -3.64 19.80
N GLN A 133 -3.57 -3.23 19.64
CA GLN A 133 -4.71 -4.13 19.69
C GLN A 133 -4.63 -5.21 18.61
N LEU A 134 -4.48 -4.81 17.34
CA LEU A 134 -4.57 -5.73 16.20
C LEU A 134 -3.35 -6.64 16.08
N VAL A 135 -2.15 -6.12 16.37
CA VAL A 135 -0.93 -6.94 16.37
C VAL A 135 -1.01 -8.02 17.45
N LYS A 136 -1.52 -7.68 18.65
CA LYS A 136 -1.75 -8.67 19.70
C LYS A 136 -2.73 -9.76 19.26
N GLU A 137 -3.87 -9.37 18.68
CA GLU A 137 -4.86 -10.32 18.13
C GLU A 137 -4.26 -11.21 17.03
N ALA A 138 -3.46 -10.63 16.12
CA ALA A 138 -2.81 -11.38 15.06
C ALA A 138 -1.79 -12.41 15.58
N GLN A 139 -1.01 -12.06 16.62
CA GLN A 139 -0.01 -12.93 17.23
C GLN A 139 -0.59 -14.19 17.86
N GLU A 140 -1.88 -14.18 18.25
CA GLU A 140 -2.57 -15.37 18.74
C GLU A 140 -2.79 -16.42 17.63
N GLN A 141 -2.76 -16.00 16.36
CA GLN A 141 -3.03 -16.88 15.22
C GLN A 141 -1.84 -17.13 14.32
N THR A 142 -0.90 -16.18 14.22
CA THR A 142 0.24 -16.29 13.31
C THR A 142 1.41 -15.39 13.71
N PRO A 143 2.67 -15.83 13.50
CA PRO A 143 3.84 -14.96 13.61
C PRO A 143 4.00 -14.01 12.41
N PHE A 144 3.25 -14.21 11.32
CA PHE A 144 3.38 -13.43 10.08
C PHE A 144 2.40 -12.26 10.07
N ILE A 145 2.91 -11.04 10.26
CA ILE A 145 2.09 -9.83 10.40
C ILE A 145 2.66 -8.72 9.52
N PHE A 146 1.92 -8.34 8.50
CA PHE A 146 2.26 -7.26 7.58
C PHE A 146 1.38 -6.03 7.86
N VAL A 147 2.02 -4.88 8.01
CA VAL A 147 1.34 -3.60 8.26
C VAL A 147 1.65 -2.62 7.12
N ASP A 148 0.59 -2.15 6.46
CA ASP A 148 0.62 -0.95 5.63
C ASP A 148 0.20 0.25 6.50
N PHE A 149 1.09 1.24 6.63
CA PHE A 149 0.83 2.45 7.40
C PHE A 149 0.78 3.68 6.48
N HIS A 150 -0.45 4.04 6.13
CA HIS A 150 -0.78 5.10 5.18
C HIS A 150 -0.73 6.47 5.86
N ALA A 151 0.38 7.20 5.74
CA ALA A 151 0.65 8.38 6.56
C ALA A 151 1.48 9.45 5.83
N GLU A 152 1.26 10.72 6.13
CA GLU A 152 2.00 11.83 5.51
C GLU A 152 3.39 12.04 6.11
N THR A 153 3.47 12.17 7.44
CA THR A 153 4.75 12.57 8.04
C THR A 153 5.72 11.42 8.21
N THR A 154 6.99 11.67 7.86
CA THR A 154 8.10 10.75 8.10
C THR A 154 8.26 10.42 9.58
N SER A 155 8.05 11.39 10.48
CA SER A 155 8.13 11.17 11.93
C SER A 155 7.11 10.17 12.44
N GLU A 156 5.85 10.25 12.00
CA GLU A 156 4.81 9.32 12.43
C GLU A 156 5.07 7.91 11.87
N LYS A 157 5.49 7.82 10.60
CA LYS A 157 5.89 6.55 9.96
C LYS A 157 7.06 5.89 10.67
N TYR A 158 8.09 6.65 11.00
CA TYR A 158 9.28 6.14 11.67
C TYR A 158 8.95 5.70 13.10
N ALA A 159 8.15 6.48 13.82
CA ALA A 159 7.65 6.12 15.14
C ALA A 159 6.85 4.82 15.11
N MET A 160 5.96 4.61 14.13
CA MET A 160 5.19 3.36 14.00
C MET A 160 6.11 2.16 13.73
N GLY A 161 7.10 2.30 12.86
CA GLY A 161 8.10 1.26 12.60
C GLY A 161 8.82 0.82 13.88
N TRP A 162 9.33 1.78 14.66
CA TRP A 162 9.98 1.50 15.95
C TRP A 162 9.02 0.96 17.01
N HIS A 163 7.78 1.45 17.03
CA HIS A 163 6.75 0.98 17.96
C HIS A 163 6.46 -0.50 17.74
N LEU A 164 6.42 -0.96 16.48
CA LEU A 164 6.10 -2.34 16.12
C LEU A 164 7.32 -3.25 15.92
N ASP A 165 8.54 -2.76 16.15
CA ASP A 165 9.76 -3.56 15.96
C ASP A 165 9.76 -4.81 16.85
N GLY A 166 9.92 -5.97 16.22
CA GLY A 166 9.85 -7.30 16.82
C GLY A 166 8.44 -7.82 17.10
N ARG A 167 7.40 -7.04 16.78
CA ARG A 167 5.98 -7.42 16.96
C ARG A 167 5.26 -7.62 15.63
N ALA A 168 5.65 -6.87 14.60
CA ALA A 168 5.24 -7.09 13.21
C ALA A 168 6.38 -7.68 12.38
N SER A 169 6.04 -8.45 11.34
CA SER A 169 7.01 -8.92 10.37
C SER A 169 7.56 -7.77 9.54
N ALA A 170 6.67 -6.91 9.03
CA ALA A 170 7.04 -5.72 8.28
C ALA A 170 6.06 -4.58 8.52
N VAL A 171 6.59 -3.35 8.51
CA VAL A 171 5.83 -2.10 8.52
C VAL A 171 6.29 -1.28 7.33
N VAL A 172 5.44 -1.15 6.32
CA VAL A 172 5.73 -0.34 5.14
C VAL A 172 4.83 0.89 5.14
N GLY A 173 5.38 2.04 4.78
CA GLY A 173 4.56 3.23 4.60
C GLY A 173 4.06 3.41 3.17
N THR A 174 2.92 4.08 3.04
CA THR A 174 2.31 4.54 1.77
C THR A 174 1.81 5.99 1.94
N HIS A 175 1.12 6.55 0.94
CA HIS A 175 0.50 7.90 0.89
C HIS A 175 1.31 8.99 0.16
N THR A 176 2.62 9.12 0.40
CA THR A 176 3.36 10.30 -0.10
C THR A 176 3.73 10.19 -1.59
N HIS A 177 3.49 9.03 -2.19
CA HIS A 177 3.69 8.71 -3.61
C HIS A 177 5.14 8.74 -4.10
N ILE A 178 6.13 9.01 -3.24
CA ILE A 178 7.55 8.99 -3.58
C ILE A 178 8.25 7.91 -2.77
N GLN A 179 8.87 6.95 -3.47
CA GLN A 179 9.59 5.86 -2.83
C GLN A 179 10.81 6.40 -2.07
N THR A 180 10.95 6.00 -0.80
CA THR A 180 12.14 6.31 0.00
C THR A 180 13.24 5.25 -0.20
N ALA A 181 14.49 5.60 0.10
CA ALA A 181 15.65 4.70 -0.01
C ALA A 181 16.17 4.26 1.38
N ASP A 182 15.28 4.17 2.36
CA ASP A 182 15.58 3.86 3.76
C ASP A 182 15.14 2.44 4.16
N GLU A 183 14.91 1.56 3.19
CA GLU A 183 14.55 0.17 3.42
C GLU A 183 15.59 -0.51 4.30
N ARG A 184 15.13 -1.11 5.40
CA ARG A 184 16.02 -1.74 6.37
C ARG A 184 15.30 -2.79 7.19
N ILE A 185 16.08 -3.57 7.91
CA ILE A 185 15.60 -4.44 8.98
C ILE A 185 15.92 -3.75 10.30
N LEU A 186 14.90 -3.55 11.13
CA LEU A 186 15.04 -2.96 12.46
C LEU A 186 15.68 -3.96 13.44
N PRO A 187 16.24 -3.51 14.58
CA PRO A 187 17.06 -4.35 15.46
C PRO A 187 16.38 -5.63 15.97
N LYS A 188 15.05 -5.64 16.15
CA LYS A 188 14.31 -6.84 16.59
C LYS A 188 13.76 -7.69 15.44
N GLY A 189 14.04 -7.31 14.19
CA GLY A 189 13.80 -8.13 13.00
C GLY A 189 12.62 -7.72 12.14
N THR A 190 12.01 -6.55 12.38
CA THR A 190 10.92 -6.02 11.54
C THR A 190 11.49 -5.35 10.28
N GLY A 191 11.00 -5.73 9.10
CA GLY A 191 11.28 -5.02 7.86
C GLY A 191 10.58 -3.66 7.82
N TYR A 192 11.28 -2.62 7.36
CA TYR A 192 10.77 -1.25 7.39
C TYR A 192 11.17 -0.47 6.15
N ILE A 193 10.25 0.38 5.66
CA ILE A 193 10.50 1.43 4.68
C ILE A 193 9.53 2.59 4.94
N THR A 194 10.01 3.84 4.88
CA THR A 194 9.17 5.01 5.17
C THR A 194 8.06 5.20 4.14
N ASP A 195 8.33 5.03 2.85
CA ASP A 195 7.29 5.03 1.81
C ASP A 195 7.67 4.14 0.63
N VAL A 196 6.73 3.31 0.19
CA VAL A 196 6.93 2.40 -0.95
C VAL A 196 6.87 3.14 -2.29
N GLY A 197 6.27 4.33 -2.33
CA GLY A 197 6.03 5.13 -3.53
C GLY A 197 4.76 4.74 -4.27
N MET A 198 4.43 5.46 -5.34
CA MET A 198 3.25 5.17 -6.15
C MET A 198 3.54 4.23 -7.33
N THR A 199 2.46 3.65 -7.86
CA THR A 199 2.38 3.05 -9.18
C THR A 199 1.40 3.84 -10.04
N GLY A 200 1.90 4.67 -10.97
CA GLY A 200 1.08 5.68 -11.64
C GLY A 200 1.81 6.48 -12.70
N PHE A 201 1.31 7.68 -13.01
CA PHE A 201 1.89 8.58 -14.00
C PHE A 201 3.23 9.14 -13.54
N TYR A 202 4.30 8.87 -14.29
CA TYR A 202 5.67 9.21 -13.90
C TYR A 202 5.98 10.70 -14.07
N ASP A 203 5.52 11.34 -15.15
CA ASP A 203 5.86 12.72 -15.51
C ASP A 203 4.93 13.78 -14.90
N GLY A 204 4.23 13.39 -13.83
CA GLY A 204 3.29 14.22 -13.10
C GLY A 204 3.83 14.68 -11.75
N ILE A 205 2.98 15.39 -11.01
CA ILE A 205 3.22 15.68 -9.60
C ILE A 205 2.34 14.72 -8.80
N LEU A 206 2.96 13.67 -8.26
CA LEU A 206 2.29 12.62 -7.47
C LEU A 206 1.13 11.93 -8.21
N GLY A 207 1.28 11.73 -9.53
CA GLY A 207 0.30 11.08 -10.39
C GLY A 207 -0.72 12.02 -11.05
N ILE A 208 -0.65 13.32 -10.76
CA ILE A 208 -1.52 14.37 -11.31
C ILE A 208 -0.76 15.15 -12.40
N ASN A 209 -1.45 15.67 -13.40
CA ASN A 209 -0.85 16.51 -14.42
C ASN A 209 -0.15 17.74 -13.80
N LYS A 210 1.08 18.02 -14.27
CA LYS A 210 1.96 19.03 -13.66
C LYS A 210 1.44 20.45 -13.80
N THR A 211 0.75 20.77 -14.90
CA THR A 211 0.32 22.13 -15.22
C THR A 211 -0.64 22.67 -14.16
N GLU A 212 -1.72 21.94 -13.86
CA GLU A 212 -2.75 22.35 -12.91
C GLU A 212 -2.21 22.41 -11.48
N VAL A 213 -1.29 21.50 -11.13
CA VAL A 213 -0.68 21.49 -9.80
C VAL A 213 0.24 22.70 -9.61
N ILE A 214 1.09 23.00 -10.59
CA ILE A 214 1.98 24.17 -10.55
C ILE A 214 1.16 25.46 -10.55
N GLU A 215 0.13 25.57 -11.38
CA GLU A 215 -0.75 26.73 -11.42
C GLU A 215 -1.43 26.97 -10.08
N ARG A 216 -1.92 25.91 -9.40
CA ARG A 216 -2.46 26.00 -8.05
C ARG A 216 -1.45 26.59 -7.06
N PHE A 217 -0.20 26.16 -7.10
CA PHE A 217 0.85 26.69 -6.20
C PHE A 217 1.20 28.14 -6.50
N ILE A 218 1.25 28.54 -7.77
CA ILE A 218 1.56 29.92 -8.18
C ILE A 218 0.42 30.88 -7.85
N THR A 219 -0.81 30.49 -8.20
CA THR A 219 -1.98 31.37 -8.12
C THR A 219 -2.69 31.31 -6.77
N SER A 220 -2.46 30.25 -5.99
CA SER A 220 -3.27 29.89 -4.82
C SER A 220 -4.76 29.68 -5.13
N LEU A 221 -5.14 29.57 -6.41
CA LEU A 221 -6.52 29.35 -6.83
C LEU A 221 -6.84 27.86 -6.98
N PRO A 222 -8.09 27.44 -6.77
CA PRO A 222 -8.52 26.08 -7.02
C PRO A 222 -8.27 25.67 -8.48
N GLN A 223 -7.63 24.52 -8.66
CA GLN A 223 -7.42 23.88 -9.97
C GLN A 223 -8.04 22.49 -9.96
N ARG A 224 -8.43 22.01 -11.15
CA ARG A 224 -8.92 20.63 -11.27
C ARG A 224 -7.78 19.65 -11.05
N HIS A 225 -8.03 18.56 -10.34
CA HIS A 225 -7.11 17.43 -10.26
C HIS A 225 -7.28 16.56 -11.50
N VAL A 226 -6.39 16.73 -12.48
CA VAL A 226 -6.41 15.98 -13.74
C VAL A 226 -5.45 14.80 -13.63
N VAL A 227 -6.00 13.59 -13.59
CA VAL A 227 -5.24 12.34 -13.62
C VAL A 227 -5.12 11.87 -15.07
N PRO A 228 -3.92 11.86 -15.67
CA PRO A 228 -3.74 11.46 -17.07
C PRO A 228 -4.11 10.00 -17.33
N ASN A 229 -4.58 9.72 -18.55
CA ASN A 229 -4.91 8.36 -19.01
C ASN A 229 -3.79 7.71 -19.84
N GLU A 230 -2.81 8.51 -20.25
CA GLU A 230 -1.69 8.13 -21.13
C GLU A 230 -0.41 8.83 -20.67
N GLY A 231 0.74 8.23 -21.00
CA GLY A 231 2.06 8.72 -20.63
C GLY A 231 2.92 7.64 -19.98
N ARG A 232 4.13 8.02 -19.59
CA ARG A 232 5.08 7.09 -18.94
C ARG A 232 4.58 6.70 -17.57
N SER A 233 4.78 5.43 -17.22
CA SER A 233 4.42 4.89 -15.91
C SER A 233 5.65 4.75 -15.02
N VAL A 234 5.40 4.81 -13.72
CA VAL A 234 6.31 4.32 -12.68
C VAL A 234 5.58 3.25 -11.90
N LEU A 235 6.27 2.18 -11.53
CA LEU A 235 5.81 1.18 -10.57
C LEU A 235 6.82 1.13 -9.44
N SER A 236 6.33 1.34 -8.22
CA SER A 236 7.12 1.29 -6.99
C SER A 236 6.61 0.19 -6.07
N GLY A 237 7.51 -0.61 -5.55
CA GLY A 237 7.17 -1.75 -4.70
C GLY A 237 8.32 -2.16 -3.79
N VAL A 238 8.09 -3.22 -3.02
CA VAL A 238 9.09 -3.84 -2.14
C VAL A 238 8.87 -5.35 -2.08
N VAL A 239 9.97 -6.10 -2.04
CA VAL A 239 9.98 -7.54 -1.79
C VAL A 239 10.58 -7.78 -0.42
N ILE A 240 9.88 -8.59 0.39
CA ILE A 240 10.23 -8.85 1.79
C ILE A 240 10.27 -10.36 2.00
N ASP A 241 11.41 -10.87 2.45
CA ASP A 241 11.57 -12.27 2.83
C ASP A 241 11.49 -12.44 4.35
N LEU A 242 10.61 -13.32 4.78
CA LEU A 242 10.38 -13.66 6.20
C LEU A 242 10.88 -15.08 6.50
N ASP A 243 11.52 -15.26 7.66
CA ASP A 243 11.82 -16.59 8.21
C ASP A 243 10.58 -17.28 8.80
N LYS A 244 10.76 -18.46 9.41
CA LYS A 244 9.64 -19.24 9.98
C LYS A 244 9.07 -18.61 11.26
N GLU A 245 9.82 -17.75 11.94
CA GLU A 245 9.42 -16.98 13.10
C GLU A 245 8.76 -15.65 12.74
N GLY A 246 8.59 -15.35 11.44
CA GLY A 246 7.97 -14.12 10.97
C GLY A 246 8.90 -12.90 11.00
N LYS A 247 10.21 -13.07 11.18
CA LYS A 247 11.18 -11.96 11.11
C LYS A 247 11.64 -11.73 9.68
N THR A 248 11.83 -10.49 9.30
CA THR A 248 12.42 -10.13 8.00
C THR A 248 13.90 -10.52 7.95
N LYS A 249 14.30 -11.18 6.85
CA LYS A 249 15.68 -11.50 6.50
C LYS A 249 16.22 -10.67 5.36
N HIS A 250 15.33 -10.19 4.50
CA HIS A 250 15.70 -9.39 3.34
C HIS A 250 14.55 -8.45 2.98
N ILE A 251 14.89 -7.24 2.57
CA ILE A 251 13.98 -6.23 2.05
C ILE A 251 14.66 -5.55 0.86
N GLU A 252 13.99 -5.50 -0.28
CA GLU A 252 14.51 -4.93 -1.54
C GLU A 252 13.42 -4.10 -2.21
N ARG A 253 13.75 -2.86 -2.60
CA ARG A 253 12.85 -2.01 -3.38
C ARG A 253 12.74 -2.47 -4.82
N ILE A 254 11.53 -2.38 -5.36
CA ILE A 254 11.25 -2.46 -6.80
C ILE A 254 10.97 -1.04 -7.28
N LEU A 255 11.66 -0.63 -8.34
CA LEU A 255 11.37 0.57 -9.09
C LEU A 255 11.45 0.25 -10.58
N ILE A 256 10.36 0.49 -11.30
CA ILE A 256 10.28 0.27 -12.75
C ILE A 256 9.77 1.55 -13.41
N ASN A 257 10.57 2.11 -14.29
CA ASN A 257 10.25 3.22 -15.18
C ASN A 257 11.34 3.29 -16.27
N ASP A 258 11.34 4.33 -17.11
CA ASP A 258 12.34 4.48 -18.18
C ASP A 258 13.78 4.62 -17.65
N ASP A 259 13.98 5.21 -16.47
CA ASP A 259 15.29 5.40 -15.85
C ASP A 259 15.77 4.14 -15.10
N HIS A 260 14.82 3.26 -14.76
CA HIS A 260 15.02 1.97 -14.09
C HIS A 260 14.28 0.87 -14.86
N PRO A 261 14.73 0.52 -16.08
CA PRO A 261 14.00 -0.41 -16.93
C PRO A 261 13.95 -1.81 -16.31
N PHE A 262 12.80 -2.47 -16.44
CA PHE A 262 12.65 -3.86 -16.00
C PHE A 262 13.49 -4.79 -16.88
N SER A 263 14.62 -5.25 -16.37
CA SER A 263 15.43 -6.26 -17.05
C SER A 263 14.89 -7.66 -16.74
N THR A 264 14.34 -8.31 -17.76
CA THR A 264 14.09 -9.75 -17.80
C THR A 264 15.43 -10.45 -18.08
N PHE A 265 15.99 -11.13 -17.09
CA PHE A 265 17.03 -12.13 -17.31
C PHE A 265 16.39 -13.46 -17.73
#